data_AF-A0A8T6ILD5-F1
#
_entry.id   AF-A0A8T6ILD5-F1
#
_cell.length_a   1.000
_cell.length_b   1.000
_cell.length_c   1.000
_cell.angle_alpha   90.00
_cell.angle_beta   90.00
_cell.angle_gamma   90.00
#
_symmetry.space_group_name_H-M   'P 1'
#
loop_
_entity.id
_entity.type
_entity.pdbx_description
1 polymer ?
#
loop_
_entity_poly.entity_id
_entity_poly.type
_entity_poly.pdbx_seq_one_letter_code
_entity_poly.pdbx_strand_id
1 'polypeptide(L)'
;MPQDIVVIGGGLAGSEAAWQLAERDHSVRLYEMRPVKTTGAHVSHQLAELVCSNSLGSKLPDRATGILQCEMRVLGSLLMRCAECA
;
A
#
# COMPACT_ATOMS: atom_id res chain seq x y z
N MET A 1 13.21 25.12 -3.88
CA MET A 1 13.00 23.84 -3.18
C MET A 1 12.04 23.04 -4.03
N PRO A 2 12.37 21.81 -4.49
CA PRO A 2 11.33 20.96 -5.07
C PRO A 2 10.24 20.77 -4.01
N GLN A 3 8.97 20.95 -4.40
CA GLN A 3 7.86 20.73 -3.48
C GLN A 3 7.67 19.22 -3.31
N ASP A 4 7.81 18.73 -2.07
CA ASP A 4 7.53 17.33 -1.74
C ASP A 4 6.08 16.99 -2.09
N ILE A 5 5.87 15.83 -2.72
CA ILE A 5 4.52 15.28 -2.87
C ILE A 5 4.10 14.69 -1.53
N VAL A 6 2.99 15.18 -1.00
CA VAL A 6 2.49 14.77 0.32
C VAL A 6 1.49 13.64 0.18
N VAL A 7 1.74 12.54 0.86
CA VAL A 7 0.81 11.41 1.00
C VAL A 7 0.32 11.37 2.44
N ILE A 8 -1.00 11.41 2.64
CA ILE A 8 -1.62 11.41 3.98
C ILE A 8 -2.28 10.06 4.21
N GLY A 9 -1.77 9.32 5.19
CA GLY A 9 -2.23 7.99 5.58
C GLY A 9 -1.30 6.89 5.06
N GLY A 10 -0.83 6.03 5.95
CA GLY A 10 0.07 4.90 5.70
C GLY A 10 -0.65 3.55 5.58
N GLY A 11 -1.89 3.54 5.10
CA GLY A 11 -2.62 2.30 4.76
C GLY A 11 -2.17 1.71 3.42
N LEU A 12 -2.82 0.65 2.94
CA LEU A 12 -2.47 -0.02 1.68
C LEU A 12 -2.29 0.98 0.52
N ALA A 13 -3.29 1.83 0.27
CA ALA A 13 -3.23 2.79 -0.84
C ALA A 13 -2.11 3.84 -0.66
N GLY A 14 -1.91 4.36 0.55
CA GLY A 14 -0.91 5.40 0.81
C GLY A 14 0.52 4.87 0.75
N SER A 15 0.74 3.64 1.23
CA SER A 15 2.04 2.96 1.12
C SER A 15 2.40 2.69 -0.34
N GLU A 16 1.47 2.18 -1.15
CA GLU A 16 1.71 1.94 -2.57
C GLU A 16 1.91 3.26 -3.33
N ALA A 17 1.09 4.28 -3.06
CA ALA A 17 1.26 5.59 -3.69
C ALA A 17 2.63 6.22 -3.37
N ALA A 18 3.05 6.20 -2.10
CA ALA A 18 4.34 6.71 -1.69
C ALA A 18 5.50 5.94 -2.34
N TRP A 19 5.39 4.61 -2.43
CA TRP A 19 6.37 3.78 -3.12
C TRP A 19 6.47 4.10 -4.61
N GLN A 20 5.35 4.14 -5.32
CA GLN A 20 5.31 4.41 -6.76
C GLN A 20 5.84 5.81 -7.10
N LEU A 21 5.61 6.80 -6.24
CA LEU A 21 6.18 8.13 -6.39
C LEU A 21 7.70 8.13 -6.16
N ALA A 22 8.17 7.46 -5.11
CA ALA A 22 9.58 7.37 -4.79
C ALA A 22 10.38 6.62 -5.87
N GLU A 23 9.85 5.52 -6.42
CA GLU A 23 10.46 4.77 -7.54
C GLU A 23 10.54 5.57 -8.85
N ARG A 24 9.82 6.70 -8.95
CA ARG A 24 9.85 7.63 -10.10
C ARG A 24 10.62 8.91 -9.79
N ASP A 25 11.54 8.85 -8.83
CA ASP A 25 12.42 9.95 -8.43
C ASP A 25 11.70 11.21 -7.91
N HIS A 26 10.48 11.05 -7.38
CA HIS A 26 9.80 12.13 -6.68
C HIS A 26 10.17 12.18 -5.20
N SER A 27 10.37 13.38 -4.67
CA SER A 27 10.47 13.60 -3.21
C SER A 27 9.09 13.41 -2.58
N VAL A 28 8.96 12.46 -1.67
CA VAL A 28 7.68 12.08 -1.04
C VAL A 28 7.74 12.29 0.46
N ARG A 29 6.68 12.88 1.00
CA ARG A 29 6.45 12.97 2.44
C ARG A 29 5.20 12.18 2.82
N LEU A 30 5.39 11.01 3.42
CA LEU A 30 4.31 10.17 3.94
C LEU A 30 4.02 10.51 5.41
N TYR A 31 2.79 10.91 5.69
CA TYR A 31 2.30 11.14 7.04
C TYR A 31 1.43 9.97 7.51
N GLU A 32 1.76 9.39 8.65
CA GLU A 32 0.94 8.40 9.34
C GLU A 32 0.76 8.85 10.80
N MET A 33 -0.49 8.86 11.27
CA MET A 33 -0.82 9.30 12.63
C MET A 33 -0.55 8.21 13.67
N ARG A 34 -0.53 6.94 13.26
CA ARG A 34 -0.15 5.79 14.07
C ARG A 34 1.36 5.80 14.34
N PRO A 35 1.82 5.37 15.52
CA PRO A 35 1.03 4.83 16.63
C PRO A 35 0.43 5.88 17.59
N VAL A 36 0.79 7.17 17.45
CA VAL A 36 0.38 8.22 18.39
C VAL A 36 -1.14 8.33 18.48
N LYS A 37 -1.83 8.23 17.33
CA LYS A 37 -3.28 8.14 17.25
C LYS A 37 -3.68 6.92 16.42
N THR A 38 -4.14 5.87 17.08
CA THR A 38 -4.69 4.68 16.41
C THR A 38 -6.17 4.87 16.02
N THR A 39 -6.69 3.91 15.26
CA THR A 39 -8.12 3.77 14.97
C THR A 39 -8.68 2.58 15.75
N GLY A 40 -10.01 2.40 15.79
CA GLY A 40 -10.61 1.25 16.46
C GLY A 40 -10.28 -0.12 15.85
N ALA A 41 -9.73 -0.16 14.63
CA ALA A 41 -9.41 -1.41 13.93
C ALA A 41 -7.91 -1.73 13.86
N HIS A 42 -7.04 -0.73 14.02
CA HIS A 42 -5.59 -0.92 13.88
C HIS A 42 -4.96 -1.25 15.23
N VAL A 43 -4.11 -2.28 15.24
CA VAL A 43 -3.42 -2.78 16.44
C VAL A 43 -1.91 -2.57 16.38
N SER A 44 -1.38 -2.08 15.24
CA SER A 44 0.05 -1.88 15.05
C SER A 44 0.41 -0.46 14.59
N HIS A 45 1.72 -0.18 14.59
CA HIS A 45 2.33 1.01 13.99
C HIS A 45 2.77 0.76 12.54
N GLN A 46 2.52 -0.44 12.00
CA GLN A 46 3.03 -0.82 10.69
C GLN A 46 2.19 -0.16 9.59
N LEU A 47 2.89 0.23 8.54
CA LEU A 47 2.27 0.68 7.29
C LEU A 47 1.57 -0.51 6.62
N ALA A 48 0.55 -0.23 5.82
CA ALA A 48 -0.20 -1.23 5.06
C ALA A 48 -0.79 -2.39 5.90
N GLU A 49 -1.09 -2.15 7.18
CA GLU A 49 -1.71 -3.14 8.07
C GLU A 49 -3.06 -3.66 7.53
N LEU A 50 -3.22 -4.98 7.53
CA LEU A 50 -4.49 -5.64 7.26
C LEU A 50 -5.28 -5.78 8.57
N VAL A 51 -6.35 -5.01 8.71
CA VAL A 51 -7.16 -4.94 9.94
C VAL A 51 -8.34 -5.91 9.99
N CYS A 52 -8.52 -6.73 8.95
CA CYS A 52 -9.64 -7.66 8.83
C CYS A 52 -9.15 -9.01 8.28
N SER A 53 -9.51 -9.35 7.04
CA SER A 53 -9.03 -10.56 6.37
C SER A 53 -7.59 -10.39 5.87
N ASN A 54 -6.83 -11.48 5.88
CA ASN A 54 -5.53 -11.58 5.21
C ASN A 54 -5.64 -11.98 3.72
N SER A 55 -6.85 -12.18 3.20
CA SER A 55 -7.08 -12.49 1.79
C SER A 55 -7.11 -11.22 0.94
N LEU A 56 -6.32 -11.20 -0.14
CA LEU A 56 -6.34 -10.14 -1.16
C LEU A 56 -7.33 -10.42 -2.30
N GLY A 57 -8.19 -11.43 -2.14
CA GLY A 57 -9.11 -11.90 -3.18
C GLY A 57 -8.52 -12.97 -4.08
N SER A 58 -9.32 -13.39 -5.06
CA SER A 58 -8.96 -14.47 -5.98
C SER A 58 -7.79 -14.10 -6.88
N LYS A 59 -6.91 -15.07 -7.16
CA LYS A 59 -5.82 -14.93 -8.13
C LYS A 59 -6.21 -15.42 -9.53
N LEU A 60 -7.44 -15.90 -9.72
CA LEU A 60 -7.91 -16.45 -10.99
C LEU A 60 -8.12 -15.34 -12.05
N PRO A 61 -7.73 -15.57 -13.31
CA PRO A 61 -7.78 -14.56 -14.36
C PRO A 61 -9.21 -14.18 -14.80
N ASP A 62 -10.21 -14.99 -14.46
CA ASP A 62 -11.63 -14.74 -14.72
C ASP A 62 -12.29 -13.91 -13.61
N ARG A 63 -11.55 -13.49 -12.58
CA ARG A 63 -12.04 -12.69 -11.46
C ARG A 63 -11.45 -11.29 -11.51
N ALA A 64 -12.28 -10.29 -11.20
CA ALA A 64 -11.87 -8.88 -11.17
C ALA A 64 -10.64 -8.64 -10.27
N THR A 65 -10.61 -9.27 -9.09
CA THR A 65 -9.46 -9.18 -8.17
C THR A 65 -8.21 -9.87 -8.72
N GLY A 66 -8.36 -10.96 -9.48
CA GLY A 66 -7.22 -11.64 -10.10
C GLY A 66 -6.61 -10.80 -11.22
N ILE A 67 -7.44 -10.19 -12.06
CA ILE A 67 -6.99 -9.24 -13.09
C ILE A 67 -6.28 -8.05 -12.46
N LEU A 68 -6.87 -7.43 -11.43
CA LEU A 68 -6.26 -6.29 -10.75
C LEU A 68 -4.90 -6.64 -10.15
N GLN A 69 -4.77 -7.81 -9.50
CA GLN A 69 -3.48 -8.26 -8.98
C GLN A 69 -2.46 -8.50 -10.11
N CYS A 70 -2.88 -8.98 -11.28
CA CYS A 70 -2.00 -9.08 -12.46
C CYS A 70 -1.52 -7.72 -12.94
N GLU A 71 -2.41 -6.74 -13.06
CA GLU A 71 -2.05 -5.37 -13.44
C GLU A 71 -1.08 -4.75 -12.43
N MET A 72 -1.35 -4.92 -11.13
CA MET A 72 -0.47 -4.45 -10.06
C MET A 72 0.94 -5.07 -10.13
N ARG A 73 1.06 -6.37 -10.51
CA ARG A 73 2.38 -6.99 -10.73
C ARG A 73 3.11 -6.38 -11.91
N VAL A 74 2.42 -6.17 -13.03
CA VAL A 74 3.00 -5.53 -14.22
C VAL A 74 3.47 -4.10 -13.91
N LEU A 75 2.76 -3.40 -13.03
CA LEU A 75 3.10 -2.05 -12.57
C LEU A 75 4.15 -2.02 -11.43
N GLY A 76 4.70 -3.17 -11.05
CA GLY A 76 5.77 -3.25 -10.04
C GLY A 76 5.29 -2.93 -8.62
N SER A 77 4.07 -3.34 -8.25
CA SER A 77 3.50 -3.08 -6.93
C SER A 77 4.36 -3.62 -5.79
N LEU A 78 4.68 -2.77 -4.81
CA LEU A 78 5.35 -3.17 -3.58
C LEU A 78 4.47 -4.13 -2.77
N LEU A 79 3.19 -3.80 -2.62
CA LEU A 79 2.27 -4.60 -1.82
C LEU A 79 2.09 -6.01 -2.38
N MET A 80 2.03 -6.17 -3.70
CA MET A 80 1.96 -7.49 -4.32
C MET A 80 3.23 -8.31 -4.05
N ARG A 81 4.41 -7.68 -4.13
CA ARG A 81 5.66 -8.35 -3.76
C ARG A 81 5.65 -8.78 -2.29
N CYS A 82 5.23 -7.91 -1.38
CA CYS A 82 5.12 -8.24 0.04
C CYS A 82 4.14 -9.40 0.28
N ALA A 83 3.00 -9.42 -0.40
CA ALA A 83 1.99 -10.47 -0.26
C ALA A 83 2.42 -11.83 -0.82
N GLU A 84 3.41 -11.85 -1.73
CA GLU A 84 3.97 -13.09 -2.29
C GLU A 84 5.14 -13.63 -1.45
N CYS A 85 5.76 -12.79 -0.62
CA CYS A 85 6.81 -13.18 0.33
C CYS A 85 6.28 -13.61 1.72
N ALA A 86 5.00 -13.35 2.01
CA ALA A 86 4.34 -13.69 3.26
C ALA A 86 3.72 -15.10 3.22
#